data_AF-A0A1F9I4V4-F1
#
_entry.id   AF-A0A1F9I4V4-F1
#
_cell.length_a   1.000
_cell.length_b   1.000
_cell.length_c   1.000
_cell.angle_alpha   90.00
_cell.angle_beta   90.00
_cell.angle_gamma   90.00
#
_symmetry.space_group_name_H-M   'P 1'
#
loop_
_entity.id
_entity.type
_entity.pdbx_description
1 polymer ?
#
loop_
_entity_poly.entity_id
_entity_poly.type
_entity_poly.pdbx_seq_one_letter_code
_entity_poly.pdbx_strand_id
1 'polypeptide(L)'
;MAGWSVTLGVLGVVLSALGVRRYRRISPGDESDRCWLIGLFGLFPGWLVAIWGLLGTSNIDSPTYSPPRSLIFSSAAALIGVIVSDYFKRRIKTVGTVLSPPASWLLGLAAFVLAWAIALWNLR
;
A
#
# COMPACT_ATOMS: atom_id res chain seq x y z
N MET A 1 18.71 1.20 -5.60
CA MET A 1 17.61 1.17 -4.59
C MET A 1 16.26 0.79 -5.19
N ALA A 2 15.90 1.29 -6.39
CA ALA A 2 14.65 0.91 -7.07
C ALA A 2 14.44 -0.61 -7.22
N GLY A 3 15.48 -1.38 -7.56
CA GLY A 3 15.38 -2.85 -7.68
C GLY A 3 14.96 -3.57 -6.40
N TRP A 4 15.45 -3.13 -5.23
CA TRP A 4 15.07 -3.69 -3.93
C TRP A 4 13.64 -3.32 -3.52
N SER A 5 13.18 -2.12 -3.88
CA SER A 5 11.78 -1.73 -3.65
C SER A 5 10.84 -2.58 -4.49
N VAL A 6 11.15 -2.80 -5.77
CA VAL A 6 10.34 -3.65 -6.67
C VAL A 6 10.30 -5.09 -6.18
N THR A 7 11.44 -5.69 -5.81
CA THR A 7 11.45 -7.07 -5.29
C THR A 7 10.65 -7.20 -4.00
N LEU A 8 10.80 -6.28 -3.03
CA LEU A 8 10.05 -6.31 -1.78
C LEU A 8 8.56 -6.02 -1.96
N GLY A 9 8.20 -5.12 -2.89
CA GLY A 9 6.80 -4.88 -3.25
C GLY A 9 6.16 -6.10 -3.89
N VAL A 10 6.81 -6.73 -4.86
CA VAL A 10 6.33 -7.98 -5.48
C VAL A 10 6.25 -9.10 -4.45
N LEU A 11 7.27 -9.26 -3.59
CA LEU A 11 7.29 -10.28 -2.55
C LEU A 11 6.14 -10.06 -1.54
N GLY A 12 5.91 -8.82 -1.13
CA GLY A 12 4.81 -8.45 -0.23
C GLY A 12 3.42 -8.68 -0.86
N VAL A 13 3.24 -8.37 -2.15
CA VAL A 13 2.03 -8.72 -2.90
C VAL A 13 1.81 -10.23 -2.91
N VAL A 14 2.84 -11.00 -3.27
CA VAL A 14 2.77 -12.47 -3.36
C VAL A 14 2.47 -13.10 -1.99
N LEU A 15 3.16 -12.67 -0.93
CA LEU A 15 2.93 -13.14 0.43
C LEU A 15 1.53 -12.77 0.93
N SER A 16 1.04 -11.57 0.61
CA SER A 16 -0.33 -11.15 0.97
C SER A 16 -1.39 -11.98 0.23
N ALA A 17 -1.18 -12.29 -1.05
CA ALA A 17 -2.07 -13.11 -1.85
C ALA A 17 -2.12 -14.57 -1.34
N LEU A 18 -0.97 -15.11 -0.93
CA LEU A 18 -0.87 -16.42 -0.28
C LEU A 18 -1.56 -16.41 1.10
N GLY A 19 -1.40 -15.32 1.86
CA GLY A 19 -2.06 -15.08 3.14
C GLY A 19 -3.58 -15.09 3.01
N VAL A 20 -4.14 -14.34 2.06
CA VAL A 20 -5.59 -14.34 1.78
C VAL A 20 -6.09 -15.72 1.36
N ARG A 21 -5.37 -16.42 0.47
CA ARG A 21 -5.74 -17.78 0.05
C ARG A 21 -5.77 -18.77 1.21
N ARG A 22 -4.80 -18.68 2.13
CA ARG A 22 -4.72 -19.55 3.32
C ARG A 22 -5.78 -19.19 4.36
N TYR A 23 -6.04 -17.89 4.55
CA TYR A 23 -7.04 -17.39 5.50
C TYR A 23 -8.46 -17.80 5.10
N ARG A 24 -8.76 -17.73 3.79
CA ARG A 24 -10.04 -18.19 3.22
C ARG A 24 -10.34 -19.67 3.44
N ARG A 25 -9.31 -20.49 3.66
CA ARG A 25 -9.50 -21.91 4.01
C ARG A 25 -9.88 -22.12 5.48
N ILE A 26 -9.62 -21.16 6.36
CA ILE A 26 -9.68 -21.36 7.82
C ILE A 26 -10.89 -20.64 8.44
N SER A 27 -11.38 -19.51 7.89
CA SER A 27 -12.46 -18.73 8.53
C SER A 27 -13.39 -18.01 7.54
N PRO A 28 -14.45 -18.67 7.03
CA PRO A 28 -15.33 -18.15 5.97
C PRO A 28 -16.34 -17.06 6.38
N GLY A 29 -16.32 -16.56 7.62
CA GLY A 29 -17.39 -15.72 8.18
C GLY A 29 -17.11 -14.21 8.32
N ASP A 30 -15.86 -13.78 8.36
CA ASP A 30 -15.45 -12.40 8.71
C ASP A 30 -14.25 -11.93 7.85
N GLU A 31 -14.39 -12.10 6.53
CA GLU A 31 -13.24 -12.09 5.61
C GLU A 31 -12.91 -10.71 5.03
N SER A 32 -13.88 -9.80 4.88
CA SER A 32 -13.68 -8.58 4.08
C SER A 32 -12.70 -7.58 4.72
N ASP A 33 -12.81 -7.34 6.04
CA ASP A 33 -11.92 -6.37 6.73
C ASP A 33 -10.48 -6.90 6.84
N ARG A 34 -10.33 -8.20 7.09
CA ARG A 34 -9.01 -8.85 7.20
C ARG A 34 -8.33 -8.95 5.85
N CYS A 35 -9.07 -9.28 4.77
CA CYS A 35 -8.51 -9.31 3.42
C CYS A 35 -8.06 -7.93 2.93
N TRP A 36 -8.80 -6.87 3.30
CA TRP A 36 -8.39 -5.49 3.03
C TRP A 36 -7.08 -5.12 3.75
N LEU A 37 -6.96 -5.44 5.05
CA LEU A 37 -5.73 -5.21 5.82
C LEU A 37 -4.55 -6.00 5.23
N ILE A 38 -4.75 -7.26 4.85
CA ILE A 38 -3.69 -8.08 4.26
C ILE A 38 -3.20 -7.48 2.94
N GLY A 39 -4.11 -6.97 2.10
CA GLY A 39 -3.75 -6.27 0.85
C GLY A 39 -2.96 -4.99 1.11
N LEU A 40 -3.36 -4.21 2.12
CA LEU A 40 -2.69 -2.99 2.56
C LEU A 40 -1.25 -3.27 3.05
N PHE A 41 -1.10 -4.26 3.93
CA PHE A 41 0.20 -4.67 4.47
C PHE A 41 1.11 -5.33 3.43
N GLY A 42 0.55 -5.87 2.34
CA GLY A 42 1.32 -6.45 1.24
C GLY A 42 2.16 -5.42 0.49
N LEU A 43 1.60 -4.23 0.21
CA LEU A 43 2.34 -3.18 -0.52
C LEU A 43 3.15 -2.25 0.40
N PHE A 44 2.78 -2.17 1.67
CA PHE A 44 3.41 -1.29 2.66
C PHE A 44 4.94 -1.41 2.73
N PRO A 45 5.56 -2.60 2.84
CA PRO A 45 7.02 -2.71 2.94
C PRO A 45 7.74 -2.28 1.66
N GLY A 46 7.18 -2.58 0.48
CA GLY A 46 7.74 -2.14 -0.81
C GLY A 46 7.72 -0.62 -0.96
N TRP A 47 6.65 0.03 -0.52
CA TRP A 47 6.53 1.48 -0.47
C TRP A 47 7.50 2.12 0.55
N LEU A 48 7.67 1.50 1.72
CA LEU A 48 8.56 2.00 2.77
C LEU A 48 10.04 2.00 2.33
N VAL A 49 10.47 0.98 1.58
CA VAL A 49 11.81 0.95 0.97
C VAL A 49 11.99 2.00 -0.12
N ALA A 50 10.94 2.30 -0.90
CA ALA A 50 11.00 3.40 -1.88
C ALA A 50 11.17 4.76 -1.18
N ILE A 51 10.42 4.98 -0.09
CA ILE A 51 10.58 6.17 0.74
C ILE A 51 11.98 6.26 1.33
N TRP A 52 12.51 5.16 1.87
CA TRP A 52 13.86 5.15 2.42
C TRP A 52 14.93 5.48 1.37
N GLY A 53 14.74 5.00 0.13
CA GLY A 53 15.60 5.37 -0.99
C GLY A 53 15.58 6.87 -1.29
N LEU A 54 14.39 7.50 -1.25
CA LEU A 54 14.25 8.94 -1.42
C LEU A 54 14.93 9.74 -0.30
N LEU A 55 14.86 9.28 0.96
CA LEU A 55 15.60 9.91 2.06
C LEU A 55 17.12 9.74 1.92
N GLY A 56 17.59 8.57 1.48
CA GLY A 56 19.03 8.32 1.28
C GLY A 56 19.69 9.18 0.20
N THR A 57 18.90 9.69 -0.75
CA THR A 57 19.39 10.66 -1.77
C THR A 57 19.43 12.11 -1.29
N SER A 58 18.90 12.38 -0.10
CA SER A 58 18.72 13.74 0.40
C SER A 58 19.80 14.04 1.44
N ASN A 59 20.57 15.12 1.26
CA ASN A 59 21.64 15.53 2.19
C ASN A 59 21.02 16.10 3.47
N ILE A 60 20.63 15.21 4.38
CA ILE A 60 19.95 15.52 5.66
C ILE A 60 20.82 16.42 6.55
N ASP A 61 22.15 16.43 6.38
CA ASP A 61 23.09 17.23 7.17
C ASP A 61 23.23 18.69 6.70
N SER A 62 22.51 19.10 5.65
CA SER A 62 22.56 20.49 5.19
C SER A 62 21.64 21.40 6.02
N PRO A 63 22.11 22.57 6.50
CA PRO A 63 21.28 23.52 7.25
C PRO A 63 20.12 24.11 6.42
N THR A 64 20.07 23.84 5.11
CA THR A 64 19.00 24.24 4.19
C THR A 64 18.22 23.04 3.65
N TYR A 65 18.18 21.94 4.40
CA TYR A 65 17.46 20.73 4.00
C TYR A 65 15.96 21.03 3.83
N SER A 66 15.49 20.94 2.59
CA SER A 66 14.07 20.88 2.27
C SER A 66 13.73 19.44 1.89
N PRO A 67 12.73 18.80 2.53
CA PRO A 67 12.33 17.46 2.14
C PRO A 67 11.91 17.46 0.67
N PRO A 68 12.33 16.46 -0.12
CA PRO A 68 11.97 16.40 -1.53
C PRO A 68 10.46 16.39 -1.69
N ARG A 69 9.93 17.19 -2.61
CA ARG A 69 8.48 17.32 -2.84
C ARG A 69 7.83 15.96 -3.13
N SER A 70 8.56 15.06 -3.77
CA SER A 70 8.16 13.67 -4.05
C SER A 70 7.86 12.84 -2.79
N LEU A 71 8.56 13.10 -1.68
CA LEU A 71 8.31 12.48 -0.38
C LEU A 71 6.94 12.90 0.19
N ILE A 72 6.64 14.20 0.09
CA ILE A 72 5.38 14.79 0.54
C ILE A 72 4.23 14.26 -0.32
N PHE A 73 4.37 14.28 -1.65
CA PHE A 73 3.34 13.77 -2.57
C PHE A 73 3.12 12.27 -2.43
N SER A 74 4.17 11.46 -2.24
CA SER A 74 4.05 10.01 -2.02
C SER A 74 3.32 9.70 -0.70
N SER A 75 3.67 10.40 0.38
CA SER A 75 3.03 10.25 1.69
C SER A 75 1.57 10.67 1.67
N ALA A 76 1.28 11.81 1.01
CA ALA A 76 -0.09 12.29 0.82
C ALA A 76 -0.92 11.31 -0.02
N ALA A 77 -0.37 10.80 -1.12
CA ALA A 77 -1.04 9.82 -1.98
C ALA A 77 -1.33 8.51 -1.23
N ALA A 78 -0.42 8.04 -0.37
CA ALA A 78 -0.63 6.85 0.45
C ALA A 78 -1.78 7.06 1.45
N LEU A 79 -1.77 8.18 2.18
CA LEU A 79 -2.83 8.53 3.13
C LEU A 79 -4.19 8.67 2.43
N ILE A 80 -4.24 9.39 1.30
CA ILE A 80 -5.47 9.53 0.51
C ILE A 80 -5.96 8.16 0.03
N GLY A 81 -5.06 7.31 -0.46
CA GLY A 81 -5.39 5.95 -0.87
C GLY A 81 -6.01 5.13 0.26
N VAL A 82 -5.43 5.17 1.46
CA VAL A 82 -5.98 4.47 2.63
C VAL A 82 -7.36 5.02 3.00
N ILE A 83 -7.51 6.34 3.10
CA ILE A 83 -8.77 7.00 3.49
C ILE A 83 -9.87 6.71 2.47
N VAL A 84 -9.59 6.85 1.18
CA VAL A 84 -10.55 6.58 0.10
C VAL A 84 -10.94 5.10 0.10
N SER A 85 -9.98 4.19 0.27
CA SER A 85 -10.25 2.75 0.29
C SER A 85 -11.11 2.33 1.50
N ASP A 86 -10.86 2.89 2.70
CA ASP A 86 -11.68 2.65 3.88
C ASP A 86 -13.08 3.27 3.72
N TYR A 87 -13.17 4.50 3.18
CA TYR A 87 -14.44 5.16 2.91
C TYR A 87 -15.29 4.35 1.91
N PHE A 88 -14.70 3.89 0.81
CA PHE A 88 -15.41 3.11 -0.21
C PHE A 88 -15.88 1.77 0.36
N LYS A 89 -15.04 1.09 1.15
CA LYS A 89 -15.40 -0.13 1.87
C LYS A 89 -16.59 0.08 2.81
N ARG A 90 -16.54 1.14 3.63
CA ARG A 90 -17.65 1.50 4.55
C ARG A 90 -18.92 1.80 3.78
N ARG A 91 -18.83 2.59 2.71
CA ARG A 91 -19.97 2.95 1.86
C ARG A 91 -20.65 1.71 1.27
N ILE A 92 -19.88 0.74 0.80
CA ILE A 92 -20.42 -0.50 0.21
C ILE A 92 -21.10 -1.36 1.28
N LYS A 93 -20.52 -1.44 2.49
CA LYS A 93 -21.14 -2.11 3.64
C LYS A 93 -22.47 -1.44 4.04
N THR A 94 -22.55 -0.11 4.00
CA THR A 94 -23.79 0.65 4.28
C THR A 94 -24.89 0.37 3.25
N VAL A 95 -24.54 0.08 1.99
CA VAL A 95 -25.49 -0.30 0.93
C VAL A 95 -25.96 -1.77 1.08
N GLY A 96 -25.53 -2.47 2.14
CA GLY A 96 -25.91 -3.86 2.39
C GLY A 96 -25.22 -4.87 1.47
N THR A 97 -24.25 -4.42 0.67
CA THR A 97 -23.49 -5.28 -0.23
C THR A 97 -22.21 -5.71 0.48
N VAL A 98 -21.94 -7.01 0.52
CA VAL A 98 -20.67 -7.52 1.06
C VAL A 98 -19.67 -7.59 -0.08
N LEU A 99 -18.56 -6.86 0.07
CA LEU A 99 -17.48 -6.90 -0.90
C LEU A 99 -16.85 -8.29 -0.90
N SER A 100 -16.67 -8.88 -2.09
CA SER A 100 -16.01 -10.18 -2.17
C SER A 100 -14.57 -10.07 -1.62
N PRO A 101 -14.08 -11.09 -0.89
CA PRO A 101 -12.72 -11.09 -0.32
C PRO A 101 -11.59 -10.68 -1.29
N PRO A 102 -11.57 -11.12 -2.57
CA PRO A 102 -10.55 -10.67 -3.52
C PRO A 102 -10.72 -9.21 -3.94
N ALA A 103 -11.96 -8.70 -4.01
CA ALA A 103 -12.21 -7.30 -4.28
C ALA A 103 -11.75 -6.40 -3.12
N SER A 104 -11.97 -6.83 -1.87
CA SER A 104 -11.48 -6.13 -0.67
C SER A 104 -9.96 -6.07 -0.61
N TRP A 105 -9.30 -7.18 -0.97
CA TRP A 105 -7.84 -7.25 -1.09
C TRP A 105 -7.30 -6.33 -2.18
N LEU A 106 -7.90 -6.34 -3.38
CA LEU A 106 -7.53 -5.44 -4.48
C LEU A 106 -7.72 -3.97 -4.10
N LEU A 107 -8.76 -3.64 -3.33
CA LEU A 107 -9.03 -2.29 -2.88
C LEU A 107 -7.94 -1.76 -1.92
N GLY A 108 -7.47 -2.62 -1.00
CA GLY A 108 -6.35 -2.31 -0.11
C GLY A 108 -5.01 -2.20 -0.84
N LEU A 109 -4.82 -3.00 -1.89
CA LEU A 109 -3.61 -2.96 -2.72
C LEU A 109 -3.59 -1.69 -3.60
N ALA A 110 -4.71 -1.36 -4.23
CA ALA A 110 -4.89 -0.17 -5.06
C ALA A 110 -4.65 1.14 -4.29
N ALA A 111 -4.92 1.16 -2.97
CA ALA A 111 -4.64 2.29 -2.10
C ALA A 111 -3.16 2.71 -2.13
N PHE A 112 -2.24 1.75 -2.25
CA PHE A 112 -0.80 2.02 -2.25
C PHE A 112 -0.17 2.05 -3.63
N VAL A 113 -0.83 1.53 -4.67
CA VAL A 113 -0.28 1.49 -6.05
C VAL A 113 0.07 2.89 -6.55
N LEU A 114 -0.82 3.87 -6.34
CA LEU A 114 -0.59 5.24 -6.81
C LEU A 114 0.61 5.89 -6.09
N ALA A 115 0.69 5.72 -4.77
CA ALA A 115 1.81 6.23 -3.97
C ALA A 115 3.14 5.57 -4.34
N TRP A 116 3.10 4.25 -4.60
CA TRP A 116 4.28 3.49 -5.00
C TRP A 116 4.76 3.88 -6.40
N ALA A 117 3.84 4.14 -7.34
CA ALA A 117 4.17 4.66 -8.68
C ALA A 117 4.85 6.04 -8.62
N ILE A 118 4.36 6.95 -7.78
CA ILE A 118 4.97 8.29 -7.59
C ILE A 118 6.38 8.17 -7.01
N ALA A 119 6.58 7.26 -6.04
CA ALA A 119 7.87 7.02 -5.43
C ALA A 119 8.87 6.41 -6.43
N LEU A 120 8.45 5.39 -7.20
CA LEU A 120 9.29 4.74 -8.22
C LEU A 120 9.67 5.68 -9.37
N TRP A 121 8.75 6.53 -9.80
CA TRP A 121 9.01 7.51 -10.87
C TRP A 121 10.13 8.50 -10.48
N ASN A 122 10.20 8.91 -9.21
CA ASN A 122 11.23 9.83 -8.71
C ASN A 122 12.54 9.14 -8.31
N LEU A 123 12.56 7.80 -8.24
CA LEU A 123 13.74 6.99 -7.88
C LEU A 123 14.54 6.53 -9.10
N ARG A 124 14.07 6.87 -10.31
CA ARG A 124 14.65 6.52 -11.60
C ARG A 124 15.53 7.66 -12.10
#